data_AF-A0AAQ4DE46-F1
#
_entry.id   AF-A0AAQ4DE46-F1
#
_cell.length_a   1.000
_cell.length_b   1.000
_cell.length_c   1.000
_cell.angle_alpha   90.00
_cell.angle_beta   90.00
_cell.angle_gamma   90.00
#
_symmetry.space_group_name_H-M   'P 1'
#
loop_
_entity.id
_entity.type
_entity.pdbx_description
1 polymer ?
#
loop_
_entity_poly.entity_id
_entity_poly.type
_entity_poly.pdbx_seq_one_letter_code
_entity_poly.pdbx_strand_id
1 'polypeptide(L)'
;MNSRTRAKQWSAVYRTTRLPFQRQSINEKLQEGTLRKWFSRTIFTVEVTFSGYIAYETKSNAGNETEYQTVQVGNLNDTSRGLLRKGQDLTYTYEGVYGRYLVFRDISTSKKLMIA
;
A
#
# COMPACT_ATOMS: atom_id res chain seq x y z
N MET A 1 37.16 -16.09 -5.91
CA MET A 1 37.22 -15.28 -4.67
C MET A 1 36.35 -14.04 -4.84
N ASN A 2 35.56 -13.74 -3.80
CA ASN A 2 34.46 -12.78 -3.74
C ASN A 2 34.86 -11.31 -3.86
N SER A 3 34.00 -10.49 -4.48
CA SER A 3 33.48 -9.26 -3.83
C SER A 3 32.24 -8.72 -4.57
N ARG A 4 31.07 -9.30 -4.30
CA ARG A 4 29.80 -8.61 -4.59
C ARG A 4 29.63 -7.50 -3.57
N THR A 5 30.00 -6.28 -3.93
CA THR A 5 29.65 -5.07 -3.17
C THR A 5 28.13 -4.91 -3.24
N ARG A 6 27.43 -5.40 -2.21
CA ARG A 6 26.01 -5.11 -2.00
C ARG A 6 25.89 -3.60 -1.80
N ALA A 7 25.34 -2.89 -2.80
CA ALA A 7 24.94 -1.51 -2.62
C ALA A 7 23.90 -1.46 -1.50
N LYS A 8 24.27 -0.85 -0.36
CA LYS A 8 23.34 -0.56 0.74
C LYS A 8 22.25 0.36 0.18
N GLN A 9 21.02 -0.15 0.08
CA GLN A 9 19.85 0.67 -0.17
C GLN A 9 19.61 1.56 1.06
N TRP A 10 20.05 2.82 0.98
CA TRP A 10 19.69 3.82 1.96
C TRP A 10 18.35 4.44 1.57
N SER A 11 17.29 4.05 2.25
CA SER A 11 16.00 4.76 2.19
C SER A 11 16.06 5.96 3.13
N ALA A 12 16.70 7.05 2.71
CA ALA A 12 16.65 8.29 3.48
C ALA A 12 15.24 8.89 3.37
N VAL A 13 14.43 8.72 4.42
CA VAL A 13 13.14 9.39 4.55
C VAL A 13 13.39 10.79 5.10
N TYR A 14 13.43 11.78 4.21
CA TYR A 14 13.55 13.18 4.61
C TYR A 14 12.18 13.70 5.06
N ARG A 15 12.01 13.92 6.36
CA ARG A 15 10.87 14.65 6.90
C ARG A 15 11.14 16.14 6.75
N THR A 16 10.38 16.83 5.90
CA THR A 16 10.51 18.29 5.77
C THR A 16 9.76 18.96 6.92
N THR A 17 10.50 19.44 7.91
CA THR A 17 9.95 20.35 8.94
C THR A 17 9.81 21.74 8.31
N ARG A 18 8.59 22.30 8.27
CA ARG A 18 8.36 23.67 7.77
C ARG A 18 9.01 24.67 8.74
N LEU A 19 9.92 25.51 8.26
CA LEU A 19 10.41 26.64 9.03
C LEU A 19 9.36 27.77 9.02
N PRO A 20 9.23 28.55 10.11
CA PRO A 20 8.31 29.69 10.15
C PRO A 20 8.67 30.71 9.05
N PHE A 21 7.67 31.38 8.46
CA PHE A 21 7.77 32.42 7.42
C PHE A 21 7.98 31.98 5.94
N GLN A 22 8.06 30.69 5.61
CA GLN A 22 8.06 30.27 4.19
C GLN A 22 6.64 30.19 3.61
N ARG A 23 6.22 31.25 2.90
CA ARG A 23 4.99 31.33 2.09
C ARG A 23 5.23 31.31 0.56
N GLN A 24 6.44 31.09 0.06
CA GLN A 24 6.63 30.93 -1.39
C GLN A 24 6.00 29.62 -1.86
N SER A 25 5.21 29.69 -2.94
CA SER A 25 4.48 28.54 -3.43
C SER A 25 5.48 27.50 -3.96
N ILE A 26 5.25 26.22 -3.66
CA ILE A 26 6.11 25.11 -4.11
C ILE A 26 6.29 25.13 -5.64
N ASN A 27 5.30 25.67 -6.37
CA ASN A 27 5.30 25.79 -7.82
C ASN A 27 6.34 26.80 -8.34
N GLU A 28 6.50 27.96 -7.70
CA GLU A 28 7.52 28.97 -8.07
C GLU A 28 8.92 28.36 -7.99
N LYS A 29 9.24 27.68 -6.88
CA LYS A 29 10.56 27.06 -6.67
C LYS A 29 10.84 25.84 -7.55
N LEU A 30 9.80 25.15 -8.02
CA LEU A 30 9.93 24.10 -9.02
C LEU A 30 10.30 24.69 -10.40
N GLN A 31 9.78 25.86 -10.76
CA GLN A 31 10.12 26.54 -12.01
C GLN A 31 11.54 27.12 -12.00
N GLU A 32 12.01 27.60 -10.84
CA GLU A 32 13.39 28.10 -10.64
C GLU A 32 14.45 26.99 -10.62
N GLY A 33 14.07 25.70 -10.68
CA GLY A 33 14.99 24.56 -10.69
C GLY A 33 15.68 24.26 -9.36
N THR A 34 15.33 24.97 -8.27
CA THR A 34 15.88 24.75 -6.93
C THR A 34 15.24 23.57 -6.20
N LEU A 35 14.03 23.18 -6.62
CA LEU A 35 13.33 21.98 -6.17
C LEU A 35 13.24 20.97 -7.31
N ARG A 36 13.41 19.69 -6.97
CA ARG A 36 13.13 18.57 -7.86
C ARG A 36 11.84 17.88 -7.43
N LYS A 37 11.08 17.42 -8.43
CA LYS A 37 9.90 16.59 -8.25
C LYS A 37 10.24 15.17 -8.66
N TRP A 38 9.90 14.21 -7.81
CA TRP A 38 9.98 12.80 -8.13
C TRP A 38 8.62 12.15 -7.91
N PHE A 39 8.21 11.32 -8.85
CA PHE A 39 6.98 10.55 -8.76
C PHE A 39 7.34 9.08 -8.53
N SER A 40 6.80 8.52 -7.45
CA SER A 40 6.81 7.08 -7.21
C SER A 40 5.43 6.55 -7.52
N ARG A 41 5.38 5.45 -8.25
CA ARG A 41 4.19 4.60 -8.34
C ARG A 41 4.58 3.20 -7.91
N THR A 42 3.82 2.64 -6.98
CA THR A 42 3.99 1.27 -6.50
C THR A 42 2.66 0.56 -6.65
N ILE A 43 2.68 -0.58 -7.34
CA ILE A 43 1.56 -1.52 -7.36
C ILE A 43 1.76 -2.44 -6.17
N PHE A 44 0.69 -2.71 -5.43
CA PHE A 44 0.73 -3.60 -4.28
C PHE A 44 -0.43 -4.59 -4.36
N THR A 45 -0.21 -5.75 -3.77
CA THR A 45 -1.18 -6.83 -3.66
C THR A 45 -1.33 -7.18 -2.18
N VAL A 46 -2.55 -7.31 -1.71
CA VAL A 46 -2.89 -7.71 -0.34
C VAL A 46 -3.76 -8.97 -0.40
N GLU A 47 -3.34 -10.00 0.31
CA GLU A 47 -4.18 -11.17 0.59
C GLU A 47 -4.89 -10.95 1.93
N VAL A 48 -6.22 -11.01 1.91
CA VAL A 48 -7.07 -10.94 3.10
C VAL A 48 -7.66 -12.33 3.33
N THR A 49 -7.50 -12.85 4.53
CA THR A 49 -8.04 -14.15 4.93
C THR A 49 -9.12 -13.96 5.98
N PHE A 50 -10.30 -14.49 5.71
CA PHE A 50 -11.41 -14.59 6.64
C PHE A 50 -11.48 -16.01 7.18
N SER A 51 -11.51 -16.12 8.51
CA SER A 51 -11.58 -17.39 9.23
C SER A 51 -12.79 -17.40 10.16
N GLY A 52 -13.32 -18.59 10.43
CA GLY A 52 -14.40 -18.80 11.38
C GLY A 52 -15.73 -19.20 10.75
N TYR A 53 -16.83 -18.80 11.40
CA TYR A 53 -18.18 -19.23 11.09
C TYR A 53 -19.14 -18.04 11.05
N ILE A 54 -20.16 -18.14 10.21
CA ILE A 54 -21.31 -17.24 10.22
C ILE A 54 -22.49 -18.00 10.78
N ALA A 55 -23.15 -17.42 11.77
CA ALA A 55 -24.39 -17.93 12.31
C ALA A 55 -25.57 -17.25 11.60
N TYR A 56 -26.61 -18.02 11.29
CA TYR A 56 -27.86 -17.50 10.75
C TYR A 56 -29.06 -18.21 11.38
N GLU A 57 -30.17 -17.48 11.44
CA GLU A 57 -31.44 -17.96 11.93
C GLU A 57 -32.21 -18.65 10.79
N THR A 58 -32.74 -19.83 11.06
CA THR A 58 -33.66 -20.54 10.16
C THR A 58 -35.04 -20.61 10.79
N LYS A 59 -36.07 -20.26 10.01
CA LYS A 59 -37.47 -20.43 10.40
C LYS A 59 -37.96 -21.79 9.89
N SER A 60 -38.51 -22.61 10.77
CA SER A 60 -39.13 -23.86 10.33
C SER A 60 -40.46 -23.59 9.61
N ASN A 61 -40.79 -24.43 8.63
CA ASN A 61 -42.10 -24.38 7.96
C ASN A 61 -43.27 -24.68 8.91
N ALA A 62 -43.00 -25.25 10.09
CA ALA A 62 -43.99 -25.53 11.13
C ALA A 62 -44.31 -24.29 12.00
N GLY A 63 -43.72 -23.12 11.71
CA GLY A 63 -44.17 -21.82 12.18
C GLY A 63 -43.80 -21.43 13.62
N ASN A 64 -43.35 -22.38 14.45
CA ASN A 64 -43.13 -22.14 15.88
C ASN A 64 -41.72 -22.50 16.41
N GLU A 65 -40.79 -22.93 15.55
CA GLU A 65 -39.42 -23.25 15.96
C GLU A 65 -38.41 -22.38 15.20
N THR A 66 -37.61 -21.65 15.99
CA THR A 66 -36.43 -20.92 15.52
C THR A 66 -35.20 -21.77 15.80
N GLU A 67 -34.44 -22.09 14.76
CA GLU A 67 -33.15 -22.80 14.89
C GLU A 67 -32.01 -21.87 14.44
N TYR A 68 -30.86 -21.98 15.10
CA TYR A 68 -29.64 -21.29 14.70
C TYR A 68 -28.67 -22.28 14.09
N GLN A 69 -28.23 -21.99 12.87
CA GLN A 69 -27.24 -22.80 12.17
C GLN A 69 -25.95 -22.01 12.00
N THR A 70 -24.83 -22.73 11.88
CA THR A 70 -23.53 -22.13 11.60
C THR A 70 -22.96 -22.71 10.31
N VAL A 71 -22.32 -21.86 9.53
CA VAL A 71 -21.63 -22.25 8.31
C VAL A 71 -20.20 -21.71 8.32
N GLN A 72 -19.24 -22.53 7.90
CA GLN A 72 -17.85 -22.08 7.74
C GLN A 72 -17.76 -20.97 6.69
N VAL A 73 -16.98 -19.92 6.98
CA VAL A 73 -16.82 -18.78 6.05
C VAL A 73 -16.26 -19.21 4.69
N GLY A 74 -15.43 -20.27 4.65
CA GLY A 74 -14.94 -20.85 3.40
C GLY A 74 -16.04 -21.39 2.46
N ASN A 75 -17.25 -21.67 2.97
CA ASN A 75 -18.38 -22.06 2.14
C ASN A 75 -19.03 -20.88 1.39
N LEU A 76 -18.67 -19.64 1.73
CA LEU A 76 -19.08 -18.43 0.98
C LEU A 76 -18.17 -18.15 -0.24
N ASN A 77 -17.56 -19.19 -0.79
CA ASN A 77 -16.72 -19.11 -1.97
C ASN A 77 -17.50 -18.59 -3.18
N ASP A 78 -16.98 -17.55 -3.81
CA ASP A 78 -17.51 -16.98 -5.04
C ASP A 78 -16.35 -16.48 -5.90
N THR A 79 -15.91 -17.34 -6.82
CA THR A 79 -14.79 -17.05 -7.72
C THR A 79 -15.07 -15.87 -8.63
N SER A 80 -16.35 -15.57 -8.94
CA SER A 80 -16.72 -14.42 -9.77
C SER A 80 -16.46 -13.08 -9.07
N ARG A 81 -16.39 -13.10 -7.74
CA ARG A 81 -16.08 -11.94 -6.88
C ARG A 81 -14.66 -11.98 -6.33
N GLY A 82 -13.83 -12.92 -6.77
CA GLY A 82 -12.47 -13.10 -6.27
C GLY A 82 -12.38 -13.68 -4.86
N LEU A 83 -13.47 -14.24 -4.33
CA LEU A 83 -13.52 -14.92 -3.03
C LEU A 83 -13.18 -16.40 -3.24
N LEU A 84 -12.02 -16.82 -2.76
CA LEU A 84 -11.46 -18.15 -2.98
C LEU A 84 -11.38 -18.95 -1.68
N ARG A 85 -11.97 -20.15 -1.67
CA ARG A 85 -11.87 -21.08 -0.55
C ARG A 85 -10.46 -21.66 -0.42
N LYS A 86 -9.93 -21.63 0.80
CA LYS A 86 -8.67 -22.29 1.18
C LYS A 86 -8.89 -23.10 2.45
N GLY A 87 -9.30 -24.36 2.29
CA GLY A 87 -9.71 -25.20 3.43
C GLY A 87 -11.01 -24.70 4.07
N GLN A 88 -10.94 -24.23 5.31
CA GLN A 88 -12.08 -23.65 6.05
C GLN A 88 -12.16 -22.13 5.91
N ASP A 89 -11.09 -21.51 5.40
CA ASP A 89 -10.97 -20.07 5.26
C ASP A 89 -11.45 -19.59 3.89
N LEU A 90 -11.81 -18.32 3.84
CA LEU A 90 -12.08 -17.59 2.62
C LEU A 90 -10.97 -16.57 2.40
N THR A 91 -10.37 -16.57 1.22
CA THR A 91 -9.30 -15.65 0.83
C THR A 91 -9.79 -14.68 -0.23
N TYR A 92 -9.33 -13.44 -0.15
CA TYR A 92 -9.60 -12.40 -1.13
C TYR A 92 -8.32 -11.65 -1.43
N THR A 93 -7.99 -11.51 -2.71
CA THR A 93 -6.81 -10.75 -3.14
C THR A 93 -7.25 -9.40 -3.66
N TYR A 94 -6.73 -8.35 -3.02
CA TYR A 94 -6.92 -6.97 -3.45
C TYR A 94 -5.65 -6.42 -4.08
N GLU A 95 -5.77 -5.84 -5.27
CA GLU A 95 -4.68 -5.12 -5.92
C GLU A 95 -4.95 -3.62 -5.88
N GLY A 96 -3.92 -2.86 -5.57
CA GLY A 96 -3.99 -1.42 -5.45
C GLY A 96 -2.78 -0.72 -6.04
N VAL A 97 -2.95 0.57 -6.28
CA VAL A 97 -1.88 1.44 -6.78
C VAL A 97 -1.69 2.57 -5.77
N TYR A 98 -0.48 2.66 -5.23
CA TYR A 98 -0.05 3.78 -4.41
C TYR A 98 0.88 4.69 -5.21
N GLY A 99 0.42 5.91 -5.45
CA GLY A 99 1.22 6.97 -6.07
C GLY A 99 1.61 8.03 -5.03
N ARG A 100 2.87 8.47 -5.05
CA ARG A 100 3.30 9.64 -4.26
C ARG A 100 4.17 10.57 -5.08
N TYR A 101 3.96 11.87 -4.87
CA TYR A 101 4.86 12.91 -5.32
C TYR A 101 5.76 13.32 -4.15
N LEU A 102 7.06 13.27 -4.36
CA LEU A 102 8.05 13.85 -3.47
C LEU A 102 8.59 15.12 -4.11
N VAL A 103 8.61 16.21 -3.34
CA VAL A 103 9.30 17.43 -3.70
C VAL A 103 10.45 17.59 -2.72
N PHE A 104 11.66 17.71 -3.23
CA PHE A 104 12.85 17.86 -2.41
C PHE A 104 13.79 18.89 -3.01
N ARG A 105 14.57 19.54 -2.14
CA ARG A 105 15.63 20.43 -2.56
C ARG A 105 16.83 19.58 -2.96
N ASP A 106 17.34 19.82 -4.16
CA ASP A 106 18.59 19.20 -4.56
C ASP A 106 19.75 19.91 -3.86
N ILE A 107 20.42 19.19 -2.96
CA ILE A 107 21.61 19.66 -2.25
C ILE A 107 22.90 19.09 -2.85
N SER A 108 22.82 18.41 -4.01
CA SER A 108 24.01 17.94 -4.72
C SER A 108 24.77 19.15 -5.30
N THR A 109 25.71 19.66 -4.51
CA THR A 109 26.72 20.58 -4.99
C THR A 109 27.72 19.79 -5.84
N SER A 110 27.41 19.57 -7.11
CA SER A 110 28.44 19.13 -8.05
C SER A 110 29.44 20.28 -8.23
N LYS A 111 30.60 20.19 -7.56
CA LYS A 111 31.76 21.02 -7.91
C LYS A 111 32.35 20.43 -9.19
N LYS A 112 32.38 21.21 -10.27
CA LYS A 112 33.24 20.90 -11.43
C LYS A 112 34.69 20.85 -10.93
N LEU A 113 35.30 19.67 -10.91
CA LEU A 113 36.75 19.55 -10.88
C LEU A 113 37.24 19.86 -12.30
N MET A 114 37.78 21.06 -12.50
CA MET A 114 38.66 21.29 -13.65
C MET A 114 39.97 20.57 -13.36
N ILE A 115 40.27 19.56 -14.16
CA ILE A 115 41.60 18.94 -14.19
C ILE A 115 42.41 19.81 -15.18
N ALA A 116 43.47 20.43 -14.67
CA ALA A 116 44.48 21.12 -15.47
C ALA A 116 45.54 20.12 -15.95
#